data_AF-A0A927KGD6-F1
#
_entry.id   AF-A0A927KGD6-F1
#
_cell.length_a   1.000
_cell.length_b   1.000
_cell.length_c   1.000
_cell.angle_alpha   90.00
_cell.angle_beta   90.00
_cell.angle_gamma   90.00
#
_symmetry.space_group_name_H-M   'P 1'
#
loop_
_entity.id
_entity.type
_entity.pdbx_description
1 polymer ?
#
loop_
_entity_poly.entity_id
_entity_poly.type
_entity_poly.pdbx_seq_one_letter_code
_entity_poly.pdbx_strand_id
1 'polypeptide(L)'
;MDQMHKSDIDAELDRLEQRLQTLLGDQDHARVLARFAEEAAPLNADPPAEHAAYISRRIDCMLAAAGLVPGEPEGEPCPQGPR
;
A
#
# COMPACT_ATOMS: atom_id res chain seq x y z
N MET A 1 -24.06 4.08 -4.20
CA MET A 1 -22.77 3.44 -3.94
C MET A 1 -21.81 4.17 -4.83
N ASP A 2 -21.23 5.27 -4.35
CA ASP A 2 -20.24 6.04 -5.11
C ASP A 2 -19.01 5.14 -5.27
N GLN A 3 -18.82 4.66 -6.49
CA GLN A 3 -17.72 3.80 -6.86
C GLN A 3 -16.45 4.64 -6.82
N MET A 4 -15.52 4.33 -5.92
CA MET A 4 -14.24 5.02 -5.85
C MET A 4 -13.50 4.83 -7.18
N HIS A 5 -13.20 5.92 -7.88
CA HIS A 5 -12.57 5.81 -9.18
C HIS A 5 -11.09 5.46 -9.02
N LYS A 6 -10.50 4.88 -10.07
CA LYS A 6 -9.07 4.56 -10.11
C LYS A 6 -8.18 5.73 -9.69
N SER A 7 -8.48 6.96 -10.10
CA SER A 7 -7.67 8.14 -9.74
C SER A 7 -7.73 8.47 -8.25
N ASP A 8 -8.87 8.23 -7.58
CA ASP A 8 -8.99 8.40 -6.13
C ASP A 8 -8.20 7.31 -5.39
N ILE A 9 -8.24 6.08 -5.90
CA ILE A 9 -7.44 4.95 -5.42
C ILE A 9 -5.95 5.26 -5.53
N ASP A 10 -5.49 5.71 -6.70
CA ASP A 10 -4.09 6.06 -6.96
C ASP A 10 -3.62 7.17 -6.00
N ALA A 11 -4.44 8.21 -5.80
CA ALA A 11 -4.12 9.31 -4.89
C ALA A 11 -3.99 8.85 -3.42
N GLU A 12 -4.89 7.98 -2.94
CA GLU A 12 -4.79 7.43 -1.59
C GLU A 12 -3.60 6.46 -1.45
N LEU A 13 -3.28 5.67 -2.48
CA LEU A 13 -2.09 4.81 -2.48
C LEU A 13 -0.79 5.63 -2.44
N ASP A 14 -0.69 6.72 -3.21
CA ASP A 14 0.47 7.62 -3.17
C ASP A 14 0.61 8.30 -1.81
N ARG A 15 -0.52 8.73 -1.22
CA ARG A 15 -0.54 9.28 0.13
C ARG A 15 -0.04 8.26 1.16
N LEU A 16 -0.48 7.01 1.07
CA LEU A 16 -0.01 5.92 1.95
C LEU A 16 1.47 5.65 1.79
N GLU A 17 1.99 5.69 0.57
CA GLU A 17 3.43 5.49 0.30
C GLU A 17 4.26 6.60 0.95
N GLN A 18 3.89 7.87 0.79
CA GLN A 18 4.56 8.99 1.47
C GLN A 18 4.48 8.88 2.99
N ARG A 19 3.33 8.42 3.49
CA ARG A 19 3.13 8.23 4.92
C ARG A 19 4.01 7.12 5.47
N LEU A 20 4.12 6.01 4.75
CA LEU A 20 4.99 4.89 5.09
C LEU A 20 6.45 5.34 5.24
N GLN A 21 6.96 6.11 4.28
CA GLN A 21 8.31 6.67 4.35
C GLN A 21 8.52 7.58 5.58
N THR A 22 7.49 8.36 5.94
CA THR A 22 7.54 9.20 7.15
C THR A 22 7.59 8.35 8.42
N LEU A 23 6.77 7.29 8.51
CA LEU A 23 6.70 6.41 9.68
C LEU A 23 7.99 5.61 9.89
N LEU A 24 8.65 5.17 8.82
CA LEU A 24 9.93 4.45 8.88
C LEU A 24 11.06 5.30 9.48
N GLY A 25 11.01 6.63 9.35
CA GLY A 25 12.00 7.52 9.93
C GLY A 25 11.88 7.70 11.45
N ASP A 26 10.69 7.45 12.01
CA ASP A 26 10.34 7.79 13.40
C ASP A 26 10.04 6.57 14.28
N GLN A 27 9.72 5.39 13.71
CA GLN A 27 9.15 4.26 14.45
C GLN A 27 9.76 2.90 14.09
N ASP A 28 9.64 1.95 15.02
CA ASP A 28 9.99 0.54 14.81
C ASP A 28 9.02 -0.15 13.82
N HIS A 29 9.52 -1.12 13.04
CA HIS A 29 8.80 -1.80 11.97
C HIS A 29 7.42 -2.33 12.39
N ALA A 30 7.29 -2.89 13.60
CA ALA A 30 6.01 -3.42 14.08
C ALA A 30 4.96 -2.31 14.27
N ARG A 31 5.39 -1.11 14.71
CA ARG A 31 4.50 0.05 14.86
C ARG A 31 4.15 0.66 13.51
N VAL A 32 5.12 0.71 12.60
CA VAL A 32 4.91 1.19 11.23
C VAL A 32 3.86 0.32 10.54
N LEU A 33 3.98 -1.01 10.61
CA LEU A 33 3.00 -1.94 10.03
C LEU A 33 1.60 -1.76 10.62
N ALA A 34 1.48 -1.64 11.94
CA ALA A 34 0.18 -1.44 12.59
C ALA A 34 -0.48 -0.12 12.12
N ARG A 35 0.28 0.98 12.11
CA ARG A 35 -0.23 2.29 11.64
C ARG A 35 -0.59 2.27 10.17
N PHE A 36 0.27 1.69 9.33
CA PHE A 36 0.00 1.58 7.91
C PHE A 36 -1.27 0.76 7.64
N ALA A 37 -1.48 -0.35 8.35
CA ALA A 37 -2.70 -1.15 8.21
C ALA A 37 -3.97 -0.39 8.63
N GLU A 38 -3.91 0.44 9.67
CA GLU A 38 -5.01 1.33 10.05
C GLU A 38 -5.32 2.36 8.95
N GLU A 39 -4.29 2.99 8.36
CA GLU A 39 -4.46 3.99 7.31
C GLU A 39 -4.90 3.36 5.97
N ALA A 40 -4.51 2.11 5.68
CA ALA A 40 -4.92 1.37 4.49
C ALA A 40 -6.30 0.68 4.63
N ALA A 41 -6.88 0.66 5.84
CA ALA A 41 -8.17 0.02 6.09
C ALA A 41 -9.31 0.52 5.18
N PRO A 42 -9.46 1.82 4.86
CA PRO A 42 -10.50 2.30 3.96
C PRO A 42 -10.38 1.74 2.53
N LEU A 43 -9.16 1.54 2.04
CA LEU A 43 -8.90 0.95 0.73
C LEU A 43 -9.22 -0.56 0.70
N ASN A 44 -9.11 -1.24 1.84
CA ASN A 44 -9.36 -2.68 1.97
C ASN A 44 -10.78 -3.04 2.44
N ALA A 45 -11.53 -2.08 3.00
CA ALA A 45 -12.85 -2.34 3.58
C ALA A 45 -13.94 -2.62 2.53
N ASP A 46 -13.95 -1.86 1.43
CA ASP A 46 -14.88 -2.07 0.31
C ASP A 46 -14.22 -1.65 -1.02
N PRO A 47 -13.13 -2.31 -1.45
CA PRO A 47 -12.50 -1.98 -2.72
C PRO A 47 -13.44 -2.33 -3.88
N PRO A 48 -13.52 -1.48 -4.92
CA PRO A 48 -14.16 -1.87 -6.17
C PRO A 48 -13.55 -3.18 -6.67
N ALA A 49 -14.37 -4.17 -7.03
CA ALA A 49 -13.89 -5.50 -7.41
C ALA A 49 -12.89 -5.46 -8.58
N GLU A 50 -13.05 -4.50 -9.51
CA GLU A 50 -12.12 -4.26 -10.62
C GLU A 50 -10.73 -3.82 -10.15
N HIS A 51 -10.63 -3.19 -8.97
CA HIS A 51 -9.41 -2.58 -8.45
C HIS A 51 -8.86 -3.29 -7.21
N ALA A 52 -9.59 -4.24 -6.60
CA ALA A 52 -9.16 -4.94 -5.40
C ALA A 52 -7.76 -5.59 -5.55
N ALA A 53 -7.54 -6.31 -6.65
CA ALA A 53 -6.25 -6.93 -6.94
C ALA A 53 -5.13 -5.90 -7.16
N TYR A 54 -5.46 -4.76 -7.76
CA TYR A 54 -4.51 -3.66 -7.97
C TYR A 54 -4.10 -3.00 -6.64
N ILE A 55 -5.07 -2.73 -5.77
CA ILE A 55 -4.86 -2.14 -4.44
C ILE A 55 -3.99 -3.04 -3.58
N SER A 56 -4.35 -4.33 -3.42
CA SER A 56 -3.57 -5.28 -2.62
C SER A 56 -2.13 -5.39 -3.15
N ARG A 57 -1.96 -5.50 -4.48
CA ARG A 57 -0.61 -5.57 -5.08
C ARG A 57 0.21 -4.31 -4.81
N ARG A 58 -0.38 -3.10 -4.93
CA ARG A 58 0.37 -1.87 -4.62
C ARG A 58 0.77 -1.79 -3.15
N ILE A 59 -0.12 -2.17 -2.25
CA ILE A 59 0.15 -2.21 -0.81
C ILE A 59 1.30 -3.17 -0.49
N ASP A 60 1.23 -4.42 -0.99
CA ASP A 60 2.28 -5.41 -0.79
C ASP A 60 3.63 -4.91 -1.30
N CYS A 61 3.64 -4.25 -2.46
CA CYS A 61 4.84 -3.65 -3.03
C CYS A 61 5.41 -2.51 -2.19
N MET A 62 4.57 -1.64 -1.60
CA MET A 62 5.04 -0.59 -0.69
C MET A 62 5.71 -1.20 0.54
N LEU A 63 5.09 -2.22 1.15
CA LEU A 63 5.62 -2.88 2.34
C LEU A 63 6.93 -3.64 2.06
N ALA A 64 7.01 -4.31 0.90
CA ALA A 64 8.21 -5.00 0.46
C ALA A 64 9.36 -4.01 0.19
N ALA A 65 9.07 -2.90 -0.51
CA ALA A 65 10.05 -1.83 -0.76
C ALA A 65 10.56 -1.17 0.54
N ALA A 66 9.69 -1.09 1.56
CA ALA A 66 10.03 -0.64 2.89
C ALA A 66 10.79 -1.69 3.75
N GLY A 67 10.95 -2.93 3.26
CA GLY A 67 11.57 -4.02 4.02
C GLY A 67 10.74 -4.50 5.22
N LEU A 68 9.44 -4.20 5.24
CA LEU A 68 8.53 -4.57 6.33
C LEU A 68 7.93 -5.97 6.17
N VAL A 69 7.86 -6.45 4.92
CA VAL A 69 7.49 -7.83 4.59
C VAL A 69 8.56 -8.42 3.68
N PRO A 70 8.79 -9.75 3.73
CA PRO A 70 9.66 -10.41 2.76
C PRO A 70 9.16 -10.10 1.34
N GLY A 71 10.07 -9.62 0.50
CA GLY A 71 9.77 -9.36 -0.91
C GLY A 71 9.40 -10.65 -1.64
N GLU A 72 8.43 -10.51 -2.55
CA GLU A 72 7.98 -11.48 -3.58
C GLU A 72 6.91 -12.50 -3.15
N PRO A 73 5.62 -12.20 -3.39
CA PRO A 73 4.70 -13.24 -3.82
C PRO A 73 5.10 -13.70 -5.24
N GLU A 74 5.35 -14.99 -5.39
CA GLU A 74 5.67 -15.69 -6.62
C GLU A 74 4.77 -15.24 -7.80
N GLY A 75 5.34 -14.55 -8.80
CA GLY A 75 4.58 -14.24 -10.03
C GLY A 75 5.08 -13.06 -10.85
N GLU A 76 5.12 -11.84 -10.29
CA GLU A 76 5.54 -10.65 -11.05
C GLU A 76 6.23 -9.62 -10.15
N PRO A 77 7.34 -9.00 -10.61
CA PRO A 77 8.02 -7.99 -9.82
C PRO A 77 7.07 -6.83 -9.52
N CYS A 78 7.16 -6.31 -8.30
CA CYS A 78 6.63 -5.00 -8.00
C CYS A 78 7.22 -4.00 -9.00
N PRO A 79 6.41 -3.12 -9.62
CA PRO A 79 6.95 -2.06 -10.45
C PRO A 79 7.86 -1.22 -9.55
N GLN A 80 9.17 -1.41 -9.70
CA GLN A 80 10.16 -0.67 -8.94
C GLN A 80 9.96 0.79 -9.33
N GLY A 81 9.51 1.61 -8.37
CA GLY A 81 9.53 3.07 -8.54
C GLY A 81 10.92 3.53 -8.98
N PRO A 82 11.04 4.60 -9.78
CA PRO A 82 12.29 4.96 -10.42
C PRO A 82 13.39 5.21 -9.38
N ARG A 83 14.52 4.51 -9.55
CA ARG A 83 15.77 4.72 -8.81
C ARG A 83 16.36 6.11 -9.02
#